data_AF-A0AA86RB68-F1
#
_entry.id   AF-A0AA86RB68-F1
#
_cell.length_a   1.000
_cell.length_b   1.000
_cell.length_c   1.000
_cell.angle_alpha   90.00
_cell.angle_beta   90.00
_cell.angle_gamma   90.00
#
_symmetry.space_group_name_H-M   'P 1'
#
loop_
_entity.id
_entity.type
_entity.pdbx_description
1 polymer ?
#
loop_
_entity_poly.entity_id
_entity_poly.type
_entity_poly.pdbx_seq_one_letter_code
_entity_poly.pdbx_strand_id
1 'polypeptide(L)'
;MGQTSIQATQVQQAVRMLNFQVKQPILMALIQKYDTDHRGVEFGEFLSICSYLLIVDKLMEKFDSRDSGKITLDKNDLQALGLWFL
;
A
#
# COMPACT_ATOMS: atom_id res chain seq x y z
N MET A 1 9.26 -0.38 27.89
CA MET A 1 8.62 -1.54 27.27
C MET A 1 7.98 -1.04 25.98
N GLY A 2 8.58 -1.33 24.84
CA GLY A 2 8.09 -0.85 23.54
C GLY A 2 6.87 -1.65 23.10
N GLN A 3 5.82 -0.97 22.64
CA GLN A 3 4.67 -1.61 22.03
C GLN A 3 5.16 -2.32 20.77
N THR A 4 5.03 -3.65 20.69
CA THR A 4 5.49 -4.46 19.54
C THR A 4 4.50 -4.49 18.37
N SER A 5 3.35 -3.84 18.55
CA SER A 5 2.25 -3.78 17.58
C SER A 5 1.94 -2.31 17.26
N ILE A 6 1.81 -2.03 15.97
CA ILE A 6 1.52 -0.73 15.40
C ILE A 6 0.00 -0.64 15.24
N GLN A 7 -0.61 0.32 15.93
CA GLN A 7 -2.05 0.54 15.84
C GLN A 7 -2.41 1.10 14.47
N ALA A 8 -3.63 0.83 14.01
CA ALA A 8 -4.11 1.34 12.72
C ALA A 8 -3.91 2.85 12.56
N THR A 9 -4.12 3.64 13.63
CA THR A 9 -3.90 5.10 13.67
C THR A 9 -2.43 5.48 13.43
N GLN A 10 -1.49 4.72 13.98
CA GLN A 10 -0.06 4.92 13.78
C GLN A 10 0.35 4.55 12.36
N VAL A 11 -0.23 3.50 11.77
CA VAL A 11 -0.06 3.18 10.34
C VAL A 11 -0.52 4.35 9.48
N GLN A 12 -1.67 4.98 9.77
CA GLN A 12 -2.13 6.13 8.98
C GLN A 12 -1.19 7.33 9.09
N GLN A 13 -0.68 7.60 10.28
CA GLN A 13 0.29 8.67 10.49
C GLN A 13 1.57 8.38 9.71
N ALA A 14 2.09 7.17 9.78
CA ALA A 14 3.31 6.77 9.07
C ALA A 14 3.14 6.84 7.54
N VAL A 15 2.01 6.34 7.00
CA VAL A 15 1.69 6.43 5.57
C VAL A 15 1.61 7.89 5.10
N ARG A 16 1.03 8.80 5.91
CA ARG A 16 1.03 10.24 5.62
C ARG A 16 2.43 10.85 5.68
N MET A 17 3.26 10.45 6.63
CA MET A 17 4.65 10.91 6.73
C MET A 17 5.51 10.45 5.55
N LEU A 18 5.20 9.27 5.00
CA LEU A 18 5.82 8.74 3.77
C LEU A 18 5.23 9.37 2.50
N ASN A 19 4.37 10.39 2.63
CA ASN A 19 3.75 11.14 1.54
C ASN A 19 2.80 10.33 0.64
N PHE A 20 2.37 9.15 1.09
CA PHE A 20 1.37 8.36 0.37
C PHE A 20 -0.02 8.95 0.55
N GLN A 21 -0.70 9.25 -0.56
CA GLN A 21 -2.07 9.77 -0.56
C GLN A 21 -3.10 8.64 -0.61
N VAL A 22 -3.23 7.88 0.48
CA VAL A 22 -4.17 6.76 0.58
C VAL A 22 -5.42 7.17 1.37
N LYS A 23 -6.60 6.95 0.78
CA LYS A 23 -7.87 7.16 1.48
C LYS A 23 -8.01 6.17 2.64
N GLN A 24 -8.56 6.64 3.76
CA GLN A 24 -8.74 5.85 4.98
C GLN A 24 -9.42 4.47 4.79
N PRO A 25 -10.48 4.33 3.97
CA PRO A 25 -11.09 3.01 3.73
C PRO A 25 -10.14 2.02 3.04
N ILE A 26 -9.32 2.50 2.10
CA ILE A 26 -8.34 1.67 1.37
C ILE A 26 -7.23 1.23 2.33
N LEU A 27 -6.76 2.14 3.17
CA LEU A 27 -5.74 1.82 4.16
C LEU A 27 -6.25 0.81 5.20
N MET A 28 -7.50 0.91 5.64
CA MET A 28 -8.09 -0.09 6.54
C MET A 28 -8.22 -1.46 5.88
N ALA A 29 -8.60 -1.52 4.60
CA ALA A 29 -8.63 -2.78 3.85
C ALA A 29 -7.22 -3.40 3.71
N LEU A 30 -6.19 -2.58 3.50
CA LEU A 30 -4.80 -3.04 3.49
C LEU A 30 -4.39 -3.59 4.87
N ILE A 31 -4.70 -2.87 5.94
CA ILE A 31 -4.43 -3.35 7.31
C ILE A 31 -5.11 -4.70 7.55
N GLN A 32 -6.40 -4.84 7.23
CA GLN A 32 -7.13 -6.11 7.37
C GLN A 32 -6.57 -7.24 6.51
N LYS A 33 -5.98 -6.92 5.35
CA LYS A 33 -5.37 -7.92 4.46
C LYS A 33 -4.07 -8.48 5.06
N TYR A 34 -3.28 -7.64 5.73
CA TYR A 34 -1.97 -8.02 6.25
C TYR A 34 -2.02 -8.47 7.73
N ASP A 35 -2.85 -7.85 8.57
CA ASP A 35 -3.11 -8.24 9.98
C ASP A 35 -4.08 -9.43 10.04
N THR A 36 -3.56 -10.61 9.66
CA THR A 36 -4.35 -11.85 9.56
C THR A 36 -4.75 -12.44 10.90
N ASP A 37 -4.01 -12.12 11.95
CA ASP A 37 -4.17 -12.61 13.31
C ASP A 37 -4.92 -11.63 14.23
N HIS A 38 -5.31 -10.45 13.70
CA HIS A 38 -6.09 -9.42 14.39
C HIS A 38 -5.46 -8.99 15.72
N ARG A 39 -4.14 -9.10 15.83
CA ARG A 39 -3.34 -8.68 17.01
C ARG A 39 -2.75 -7.30 16.82
N GLY A 40 -3.10 -6.64 15.72
CA GLY A 40 -2.58 -5.34 15.32
C GLY A 40 -1.31 -5.50 14.51
N VAL A 41 -0.95 -4.44 13.78
CA VAL A 41 0.03 -4.53 12.70
C VAL A 41 1.44 -4.69 13.26
N GLU A 42 2.05 -5.85 13.08
CA GLU A 42 3.45 -6.07 13.44
C GLU A 42 4.39 -5.32 12.48
N PHE A 43 5.66 -5.15 12.86
CA PHE A 43 6.63 -4.44 12.02
C PHE A 43 6.79 -5.07 10.62
N GLY A 44 6.74 -6.41 10.52
CA GLY A 44 6.81 -7.11 9.24
C GLY A 44 5.59 -6.86 8.34
N GLU A 45 4.41 -6.80 8.94
CA GLU A 45 3.16 -6.48 8.23
C GLU A 45 3.13 -5.02 7.78
N PHE A 46 3.62 -4.11 8.63
CA PHE A 46 3.78 -2.70 8.28
C PHE A 46 4.75 -2.52 7.10
N LEU A 47 5.91 -3.20 7.11
CA LEU A 47 6.83 -3.19 5.99
C LEU A 47 6.19 -3.73 4.70
N SER A 48 5.33 -4.75 4.82
CA SER A 48 4.59 -5.29 3.68
C SER A 48 3.57 -4.30 3.12
N ILE A 49 2.85 -3.58 3.99
CA ILE A 49 1.94 -2.48 3.59
C ILE A 49 2.71 -1.37 2.88
N CYS A 50 3.83 -0.91 3.45
CA CYS A 50 4.66 0.13 2.85
C CYS A 50 5.23 -0.31 1.49
N SER A 51 5.71 -1.54 1.39
CA SER A 51 6.25 -2.08 0.13
C SER A 51 5.18 -2.15 -0.94
N TYR A 52 3.96 -2.57 -0.58
CA TYR A 52 2.82 -2.59 -1.49
C TYR A 52 2.50 -1.17 -2.02
N LEU A 53 2.45 -0.17 -1.13
CA LEU A 53 2.20 1.21 -1.52
C LEU A 53 3.30 1.77 -2.44
N LEU A 54 4.57 1.48 -2.16
CA LEU A 54 5.69 1.85 -3.03
C LEU A 54 5.58 1.23 -4.42
N ILE A 55 5.15 -0.03 -4.52
CA ILE A 55 4.93 -0.70 -5.81
C ILE A 55 3.81 -0.01 -6.58
N VAL A 56 2.71 0.33 -5.92
CA VAL A 56 1.58 1.06 -6.53
C VAL A 56 2.04 2.42 -7.06
N ASP A 57 2.80 3.19 -6.28
CA ASP A 57 3.32 4.49 -6.73
C ASP A 57 4.24 4.35 -7.95
N LYS A 58 5.16 3.37 -7.94
CA LYS A 58 6.01 3.08 -9.12
C LYS A 58 5.21 2.67 -10.34
N LEU A 59 4.11 1.93 -10.16
CA LEU A 59 3.21 1.57 -11.25
C LEU A 59 2.49 2.81 -11.80
N MET A 60 2.05 3.71 -10.92
CA MET A 60 1.45 4.99 -11.34
C MET A 60 2.48 5.83 -12.11
N GLU A 61 3.71 5.97 -11.63
CA GLU A 61 4.77 6.67 -12.38
C GLU A 61 5.04 6.04 -13.76
N LYS A 62 4.95 4.71 -13.86
CA LYS A 62 5.20 4.01 -15.12
C LYS A 62 4.04 4.11 -16.12
N PHE A 63 2.80 3.97 -15.65
CA PHE A 63 1.62 3.84 -16.51
C PHE A 63 0.77 5.13 -16.60
N ASP A 64 0.92 6.06 -15.67
CA ASP A 64 0.26 7.38 -15.66
C ASP A 64 1.25 8.48 -16.06
N SER A 65 1.73 8.43 -17.30
CA SER A 65 2.70 9.41 -17.82
C SER A 65 2.19 10.86 -17.86
N ARG A 66 0.90 11.09 -17.55
CA ARG A 66 0.24 12.40 -17.55
C ARG A 66 -0.06 12.92 -16.16
N ASP A 67 0.31 12.20 -15.10
CA ASP A 67 -0.01 12.54 -13.70
C ASP A 67 -1.52 12.83 -13.51
N SER A 68 -2.34 12.05 -14.20
CA SER A 68 -3.78 12.25 -14.27
C SER A 68 -4.55 11.60 -13.11
N GLY A 69 -3.85 10.80 -12.29
CA GLY A 69 -4.40 9.92 -11.29
C GLY A 69 -5.13 8.71 -11.89
N LYS A 70 -4.94 8.41 -13.18
CA LYS A 70 -5.68 7.36 -13.91
C LYS A 70 -4.76 6.62 -14.87
N ILE A 71 -4.80 5.29 -14.80
CA ILE A 71 -4.13 4.40 -15.75
C ILE A 71 -5.15 3.80 -16.72
N THR A 72 -4.82 3.78 -18.01
CA THR A 72 -5.57 3.03 -19.02
C THR A 72 -4.70 1.85 -19.41
N LEU A 73 -5.17 0.64 -19.15
CA LEU A 73 -4.41 -0.59 -19.38
C LEU A 73 -5.08 -1.41 -20.47
N ASP A 74 -4.28 -1.91 -21.40
CA ASP A 74 -4.71 -3.01 -22.27
C ASP A 74 -4.53 -4.36 -21.56
N LYS A 75 -4.86 -5.45 -22.25
CA LYS A 75 -4.74 -6.80 -21.68
C LYS A 75 -3.29 -7.15 -21.32
N ASN A 76 -2.32 -6.72 -22.13
CA ASN A 76 -0.91 -7.03 -21.89
C ASN A 76 -0.35 -6.19 -20.73
N ASP A 77 -0.73 -4.92 -20.63
CA ASP A 77 -0.37 -4.03 -19.55
C ASP A 77 -0.95 -4.51 -18.21
N LEU A 78 -2.17 -5.04 -18.21
CA LEU A 78 -2.76 -5.65 -17.01
C LEU A 78 -1.99 -6.89 -16.55
N GLN A 79 -1.55 -7.74 -17.48
CA GLN A 79 -0.69 -8.89 -17.16
C GLN A 79 0.67 -8.44 -16.63
N ALA A 80 1.28 -7.44 -17.28
CA ALA A 80 2.54 -6.86 -16.85
C ALA A 80 2.43 -6.24 -15.46
N LEU A 81 1.32 -5.57 -15.13
CA LEU A 81 1.04 -5.02 -13.81
C LEU A 81 0.96 -6.13 -12.75
N GLY A 82 0.27 -7.24 -13.06
CA GLY A 82 0.17 -8.39 -12.14
C GLY A 82 1.53 -8.98 -11.74
N LEU A 83 2.52 -8.93 -12.64
CA LEU A 83 3.88 -9.40 -12.35
C LEU A 83 4.63 -8.58 -11.30
N TRP A 84 4.23 -7.34 -11.02
CA TRP A 84 4.89 -6.51 -9.98
C TRP A 84 4.47 -6.88 -8.56
N PHE A 85 3.42 -7.69 -8.43
CA PHE A 85 2.88 -8.14 -7.14
C PHE A 85 3.20 -9.63 -6.85
N LEU A 86 3.96 -10.29 -7.73
CA LEU A 86 4.44 -11.67 -7.58
C LEU A 86 5.83 -11.74 -6.94
#